data_AF-A0AA36IM40-F1
#
_entry.id   AF-A0AA36IM40-F1
#
_cell.length_a   1.000
_cell.length_b   1.000
_cell.length_c   1.000
_cell.angle_alpha   90.00
_cell.angle_beta   90.00
_cell.angle_gamma   90.00
#
_symmetry.space_group_name_H-M   'P 1'
#
loop_
_entity.id
_entity.type
_entity.pdbx_description
1 polymer ?
#
loop_
_entity_poly.entity_id
_entity_poly.type
_entity_poly.pdbx_seq_one_letter_code
_entity_poly.pdbx_strand_id
1 'polypeptide(L)'
;MDHVVPKATIRLVEEGRFYLDETATTIMLKFLPPRLVSDVLLHTMDEVAQNKYDFFFFPRSRQRRTRNIDMCFVNFVDHASAVRAGEHLSKVLEPDWIAVCQAGVQGFLPNVAFFVMKSGYDALWQDNAPMIFQAGQKISTTEAFASGLISQEKLWECLRGLRQRQEVKTPSRNKVWEVEVRQPTLHGSSGSSNGTHAKDALTSSSTDSDPAKGEGASNSLVSHRFAVESVEELGLQLAQILATCGELVVSL
;
A
#
# COMPACT_ATOMS: atom_id res chain seq x y z
N MET A 1 -25.69 -5.60 5.55
CA MET A 1 -24.40 -5.74 4.85
C MET A 1 -23.38 -5.00 5.69
N ASP A 2 -22.51 -5.74 6.40
CA ASP A 2 -21.52 -5.15 7.29
C ASP A 2 -20.42 -4.51 6.45
N HIS A 3 -20.36 -3.17 6.44
CA HIS A 3 -19.27 -2.43 5.83
C HIS A 3 -18.01 -2.59 6.70
N VAL A 4 -17.19 -3.58 6.35
CA VAL A 4 -15.82 -3.71 6.88
C VAL A 4 -15.05 -2.46 6.47
N VAL A 5 -14.74 -1.61 7.44
CA VAL A 5 -13.85 -0.46 7.23
C VAL A 5 -12.46 -1.03 6.96
N PRO A 6 -11.86 -0.83 5.77
CA PRO A 6 -10.51 -1.30 5.53
C PRO A 6 -9.58 -0.61 6.52
N LYS A 7 -8.99 -1.39 7.43
CA LYS A 7 -7.72 -1.02 8.04
C LYS A 7 -6.75 -0.85 6.88
N ALA A 8 -5.85 0.13 6.95
CA ALA A 8 -4.77 0.24 5.98
C ALA A 8 -3.90 -1.02 6.10
N THR A 9 -4.23 -2.06 5.33
CA THR A 9 -3.48 -3.30 5.21
C THR A 9 -2.39 -3.02 4.19
N ILE A 10 -1.12 -3.15 4.58
CA ILE A 10 -0.03 -3.22 3.61
C ILE A 10 -0.07 -4.67 3.13
N ARG A 11 -0.97 -4.95 2.17
CA ARG A 11 -0.91 -6.21 1.44
C ARG A 11 0.37 -6.15 0.62
N LEU A 12 1.42 -6.77 1.11
CA LEU A 12 2.53 -7.16 0.26
C LEU A 12 1.96 -8.25 -0.63
N VAL A 13 1.42 -7.83 -1.77
CA VAL A 13 0.97 -8.76 -2.80
C VAL A 13 2.19 -9.57 -3.23
N GLU A 14 1.92 -10.77 -3.70
CA GLU A 14 2.84 -11.83 -4.10
C GLU A 14 4.05 -11.43 -4.97
N GLU A 15 4.05 -10.22 -5.51
CA GLU A 15 5.10 -9.67 -6.37
C GLU A 15 5.55 -8.24 -5.98
N GLY A 16 5.26 -7.76 -4.75
CA GLY A 16 5.65 -6.42 -4.30
C GLY A 16 4.97 -5.26 -5.06
N ARG A 17 3.97 -5.56 -5.89
CA ARG A 17 3.27 -4.55 -6.69
C ARG A 17 2.32 -3.72 -5.84
N PHE A 18 2.24 -2.43 -6.16
CA PHE A 18 1.22 -1.53 -5.64
C PHE A 18 -0.19 -2.11 -5.86
N TYR A 19 -1.02 -2.10 -4.82
CA TYR A 19 -2.43 -2.50 -4.88
C TYR A 19 -3.34 -1.36 -4.40
N LEU A 20 -4.46 -1.20 -5.10
CA LEU A 20 -5.50 -0.21 -4.83
C LEU A 20 -6.86 -0.85 -5.12
N ASP A 21 -7.80 -0.75 -4.19
CA ASP A 21 -9.18 -1.24 -4.38
C ASP A 21 -9.83 -0.53 -5.59
N GLU A 22 -10.74 -1.21 -6.30
CA GLU A 22 -11.34 -0.76 -7.58
C GLU A 22 -12.01 0.63 -7.57
N THR A 23 -12.34 1.14 -6.37
CA THR A 23 -12.98 2.45 -6.19
C THR A 23 -12.11 3.44 -5.43
N ALA A 24 -10.93 3.00 -4.98
CA ALA A 24 -10.03 3.85 -4.24
C ALA A 24 -9.33 4.83 -5.20
N THR A 25 -9.29 6.09 -4.78
CA THR A 25 -8.71 7.21 -5.52
C THR A 25 -7.63 7.91 -4.73
N THR A 26 -7.42 7.56 -3.47
CA THR A 26 -6.43 8.19 -2.59
C THR A 26 -5.31 7.21 -2.25
N ILE A 27 -4.09 7.63 -2.54
CA ILE A 27 -2.87 6.92 -2.15
C ILE A 27 -2.16 7.65 -1.02
N MET A 28 -1.36 6.90 -0.28
CA MET A 28 -0.46 7.39 0.75
C MET A 28 0.95 6.95 0.44
N LEU A 29 1.86 7.91 0.38
CA LEU A 29 3.30 7.66 0.37
C LEU A 29 3.80 7.67 1.81
N LYS A 30 4.63 6.70 2.18
CA LYS A 30 5.22 6.51 3.51
C LYS A 30 6.75 6.52 3.43
N PHE A 31 7.39 6.73 4.58
CA PHE A 31 8.85 6.72 4.75
C PHE A 31 9.57 7.76 3.87
N LEU A 32 8.93 8.92 3.69
CA LEU A 32 9.50 10.00 2.89
C LEU A 32 10.77 10.56 3.55
N PRO A 33 11.82 10.88 2.76
CA PRO A 33 13.01 11.55 3.26
C PRO A 33 12.66 12.76 4.12
N PRO A 34 13.22 12.94 5.34
CA PRO A 34 12.84 14.05 6.21
C PRO A 34 13.04 15.46 5.63
N ARG A 35 13.92 15.59 4.62
CA ARG A 35 14.23 16.84 3.91
C ARG A 35 13.53 16.96 2.56
N LEU A 36 12.71 15.97 2.17
CA LEU A 36 11.89 16.05 0.97
C LEU A 36 10.91 17.21 1.12
N VAL A 37 10.78 17.99 0.05
CA VAL A 37 9.86 19.12 -0.03
C VAL A 37 8.70 18.78 -0.96
N SER A 38 7.55 19.43 -0.74
CA SER A 38 6.31 19.20 -1.51
C SER A 38 6.52 19.35 -3.02
N ASP A 39 7.33 20.33 -3.42
CA ASP A 39 7.45 20.73 -4.82
C ASP A 39 8.14 19.66 -5.66
N VAL A 40 9.10 18.93 -5.07
CA VAL A 40 9.76 17.78 -5.71
C VAL A 40 8.75 16.66 -5.93
N LEU A 41 7.91 16.35 -4.94
CA LEU A 41 6.87 15.32 -5.09
C LEU A 41 5.79 15.72 -6.10
N LEU A 42 5.38 16.99 -6.11
CA LEU A 42 4.42 17.49 -7.08
C LEU A 42 4.99 17.40 -8.50
N HIS A 43 6.25 17.73 -8.70
CA HIS A 43 6.91 17.59 -9.99
C HIS A 43 6.91 16.13 -10.48
N THR A 44 7.30 15.18 -9.62
CA THR A 44 7.23 13.74 -9.95
C THR A 44 5.80 13.26 -10.21
N MET A 45 4.81 13.82 -9.50
CA MET A 45 3.40 13.51 -9.76
C MET A 45 2.93 14.02 -11.12
N ASP A 46 3.35 15.22 -11.51
CA ASP A 46 2.99 15.82 -12.79
C ASP A 46 3.58 15.02 -13.97
N GLU A 47 4.71 14.33 -13.80
CA GLU A 47 5.28 13.46 -14.84
C GLU A 47 4.36 12.28 -15.23
N VAL A 48 3.55 11.78 -14.28
CA VAL A 48 2.68 10.60 -14.50
C VAL A 48 1.19 10.93 -14.54
N ALA A 49 0.77 11.96 -13.81
CA ALA A 49 -0.62 12.23 -13.50
C ALA A 49 -0.94 13.74 -13.53
N GLN A 50 -0.33 14.47 -14.47
CA GLN A 50 -0.60 15.89 -14.65
C GLN A 50 -2.10 16.18 -14.75
N ASN A 51 -2.59 17.11 -13.93
CA ASN A 51 -4.00 17.51 -13.87
C ASN A 51 -4.98 16.37 -13.50
N LYS A 52 -4.50 15.27 -12.91
CA LYS A 52 -5.30 14.10 -12.52
C LYS A 52 -5.47 13.92 -11.02
N TYR A 53 -5.08 14.91 -10.22
CA TYR A 53 -5.31 14.94 -8.78
C TYR A 53 -5.96 16.25 -8.35
N ASP A 54 -6.73 16.17 -7.27
CA ASP A 54 -7.55 17.28 -6.73
C ASP A 54 -7.21 17.61 -5.27
N PHE A 55 -6.47 16.73 -4.58
CA PHE A 55 -5.99 16.92 -3.21
C PHE A 55 -4.56 16.44 -3.07
N PHE A 56 -3.72 17.27 -2.45
CA PHE A 56 -2.37 16.91 -2.06
C PHE A 56 -2.10 17.41 -0.65
N PHE A 57 -1.76 16.51 0.28
CA PHE A 57 -1.43 16.87 1.64
C PHE A 57 -0.05 16.33 2.02
N PHE A 58 0.83 17.26 2.34
CA PHE A 58 2.21 16.99 2.74
C PHE A 58 2.44 17.53 4.16
N PRO A 59 2.04 16.77 5.19
CA PRO A 59 2.09 17.23 6.57
C PRO A 59 3.52 17.51 7.04
N ARG A 60 3.69 18.65 7.73
CA ARG A 60 4.96 19.07 8.34
C ARG A 60 4.90 18.93 9.85
N SER A 61 6.05 18.65 10.46
CA SER A 61 6.16 18.58 11.92
C SER A 61 5.87 19.95 12.54
N ARG A 62 4.95 19.99 13.51
CA ARG A 62 4.65 21.21 14.28
C ARG A 62 5.86 21.72 15.06
N GLN A 63 6.69 20.80 15.56
CA GLN A 63 7.89 21.11 16.34
C GLN A 63 9.07 21.50 15.44
N ARG A 64 9.19 20.88 14.26
CA ARG A 64 10.29 21.10 13.31
C ARG A 64 9.72 21.43 11.94
N ARG A 65 9.36 22.70 11.72
CA ARG A 65 8.68 23.16 10.48
C ARG A 65 9.42 22.80 9.19
N THR A 66 10.72 22.56 9.25
CA THR A 66 11.57 22.17 8.10
C THR A 66 11.54 20.67 7.78
N ARG A 67 10.85 19.84 8.55
CA ARG A 67 10.76 18.40 8.34
C ARG A 67 9.33 17.94 8.09
N ASN A 68 9.14 17.07 7.11
CA ASN A 68 7.89 16.32 6.96
C ASN A 68 7.77 15.25 8.06
N ILE A 69 6.57 14.70 8.21
CA ILE A 69 6.30 13.57 9.10
C ILE A 69 6.27 12.25 8.34
N ASP A 70 7.23 12.04 7.43
CA ASP A 70 7.45 10.81 6.65
C ASP A 70 6.30 10.33 5.75
N MET A 71 5.23 11.11 5.59
CA MET A 71 4.08 10.71 4.78
C MET A 71 3.47 11.83 3.95
N CYS A 72 2.77 11.43 2.89
CA CYS A 72 2.01 12.30 1.99
C CYS A 72 0.74 11.59 1.54
N PHE A 73 -0.33 12.35 1.32
CA PHE A 73 -1.61 11.85 0.84
C PHE A 73 -1.98 12.56 -0.46
N VAL A 74 -2.40 11.80 -1.46
CA VAL A 74 -2.81 12.36 -2.76
C VAL A 74 -4.12 11.70 -3.19
N ASN A 75 -5.13 12.51 -3.47
CA ASN A 75 -6.37 12.03 -4.09
C ASN A 75 -6.37 12.36 -5.58
N PHE A 76 -6.68 11.35 -6.38
CA PHE A 76 -6.86 11.44 -7.82
C PHE A 76 -8.34 11.67 -8.16
N VAL A 77 -8.57 12.28 -9.33
CA VAL A 77 -9.92 12.55 -9.83
C VAL A 77 -10.67 11.27 -10.23
N ASP A 78 -9.92 10.19 -10.50
CA ASP A 78 -10.44 8.88 -10.87
C ASP A 78 -9.48 7.75 -10.45
N HIS A 79 -10.00 6.52 -10.37
CA HIS A 79 -9.27 5.33 -9.95
C HIS A 79 -8.13 4.96 -10.92
N ALA A 80 -8.35 5.07 -12.24
CA ALA A 80 -7.34 4.69 -13.23
C ALA A 80 -6.09 5.59 -13.14
N SER A 81 -6.29 6.88 -12.90
CA SER A 81 -5.22 7.83 -12.62
C SER A 81 -4.45 7.48 -11.34
N ALA A 82 -5.15 7.07 -10.27
CA ALA A 82 -4.53 6.63 -9.03
C ALA A 82 -3.68 5.36 -9.20
N VAL A 83 -4.19 4.37 -9.94
CA VAL A 83 -3.45 3.13 -10.26
C VAL A 83 -2.17 3.45 -11.02
N ARG A 84 -2.27 4.22 -12.10
CA ARG A 84 -1.11 4.59 -12.92
C ARG A 84 -0.05 5.32 -12.11
N ALA A 85 -0.47 6.30 -11.30
CA ALA A 85 0.45 7.05 -10.44
C ALA A 85 1.10 6.15 -9.39
N GLY A 86 0.31 5.30 -8.72
CA GLY A 86 0.83 4.37 -7.72
C GLY A 86 1.84 3.37 -8.29
N GLU A 87 1.55 2.75 -9.43
CA GLU A 87 2.48 1.85 -10.12
C GLU A 87 3.77 2.56 -10.56
N HIS A 88 3.66 3.76 -11.10
CA HIS A 88 4.82 4.53 -11.55
C HIS A 88 5.70 4.94 -10.37
N LEU A 89 5.09 5.49 -9.30
CA LEU A 89 5.82 5.88 -8.10
C LEU A 89 6.48 4.69 -7.42
N SER A 90 5.82 3.54 -7.36
CA SER A 90 6.43 2.32 -6.83
C SER A 90 7.67 1.87 -7.61
N LYS A 91 7.75 2.16 -8.91
CA LYS A 91 8.89 1.81 -9.76
C LYS A 91 9.99 2.88 -9.75
N VAL A 92 9.62 4.16 -9.83
CA VAL A 92 10.58 5.26 -9.91
C VAL A 92 11.21 5.56 -8.55
N LEU A 93 10.49 5.29 -7.46
CA LEU A 93 10.98 5.49 -6.10
C LEU A 93 11.64 4.21 -5.51
N GLU A 94 11.86 3.15 -6.31
CA GLU A 94 12.42 1.87 -5.86
C GLU A 94 13.96 1.92 -5.61
N PRO A 95 14.53 1.25 -4.56
CA PRO A 95 13.86 0.39 -3.55
C PRO A 95 13.92 0.73 -2.03
N ASP A 96 14.83 1.51 -1.43
CA ASP A 96 15.07 1.22 0.01
C ASP A 96 14.15 1.86 1.07
N TRP A 97 13.17 2.68 0.70
CA TRP A 97 12.49 3.51 1.70
C TRP A 97 11.05 3.86 1.37
N ILE A 98 10.73 4.49 0.23
CA ILE A 98 9.39 5.05 0.04
C ILE A 98 8.38 3.95 -0.33
N ALA A 99 7.37 3.77 0.52
CA ALA A 99 6.28 2.84 0.26
C ALA A 99 5.04 3.58 -0.25
N VAL A 100 4.43 3.07 -1.32
CA VAL A 100 3.16 3.56 -1.86
C VAL A 100 2.05 2.58 -1.49
N CYS A 101 0.96 3.07 -0.89
CA CYS A 101 -0.16 2.21 -0.47
C CYS A 101 -1.49 2.96 -0.52
N GLN A 102 -2.59 2.22 -0.42
CA GLN A 102 -3.93 2.80 -0.29
C GLN A 102 -4.07 3.61 1.02
N ALA A 103 -4.62 4.82 0.92
CA ALA A 103 -4.92 5.63 2.11
C ALA A 103 -6.16 5.11 2.88
N GLY A 104 -6.21 5.34 4.19
CA GLY A 104 -7.37 4.95 5.01
C GLY A 104 -8.62 5.83 4.80
N VAL A 105 -8.44 7.02 4.19
CA VAL A 105 -9.53 7.93 3.81
C VAL A 105 -9.48 8.08 2.29
N GLN A 106 -10.61 7.80 1.64
CA GLN A 106 -10.73 7.75 0.19
C GLN A 106 -11.59 8.91 -0.31
N GLY A 107 -11.18 9.52 -1.42
CA GLY A 107 -11.88 10.63 -2.09
C GLY A 107 -11.48 12.02 -1.59
N PHE A 108 -11.68 13.03 -2.44
CA PHE A 108 -11.35 14.43 -2.18
C PHE A 108 -11.95 14.97 -0.89
N LEU A 109 -13.29 15.03 -0.82
CA LEU A 109 -13.99 15.70 0.28
C LEU A 109 -13.83 14.98 1.63
N PRO A 110 -13.85 13.63 1.71
CA PRO A 110 -13.50 12.93 2.94
C PRO A 110 -12.10 13.24 3.45
N ASN A 111 -11.11 13.44 2.57
CA ASN A 111 -9.75 13.84 2.98
C ASN A 111 -9.70 15.27 3.52
N VAL A 112 -10.40 16.22 2.89
CA VAL A 112 -10.56 17.59 3.43
C VAL A 112 -11.25 17.55 4.80
N ALA A 113 -12.34 16.78 4.93
CA ALA A 113 -13.05 16.59 6.18
C ALA A 113 -12.15 15.97 7.26
N PHE A 114 -11.33 14.98 6.90
CA PHE A 114 -10.39 14.36 7.83
C PHE A 114 -9.36 15.36 8.35
N PHE A 115 -8.83 16.23 7.48
CA PHE A 115 -7.95 17.32 7.89
C PHE A 115 -8.65 18.28 8.85
N VAL A 116 -9.86 18.75 8.53
CA VAL A 116 -10.65 19.63 9.41
C VAL A 116 -10.92 18.99 10.77
N MET A 117 -11.25 17.69 10.80
CA MET A 117 -11.47 16.95 12.03
C MET A 117 -10.22 16.91 12.92
N LYS A 118 -9.01 16.83 12.33
CA LYS A 118 -7.74 16.71 13.07
C LYS A 118 -7.13 18.07 13.44
N SER A 119 -7.29 19.06 12.59
CA SER A 119 -6.59 20.35 12.70
C SER A 119 -7.51 21.52 13.06
N GLY A 120 -8.83 21.34 12.97
CA GLY A 120 -9.83 22.41 13.10
C GLY A 120 -10.18 23.03 11.75
N TYR A 121 -11.34 23.70 11.70
CA TYR A 121 -11.86 24.31 10.46
C TYR A 121 -10.95 25.45 9.97
N ASP A 122 -10.54 26.34 10.88
CA ASP A 122 -9.68 27.49 10.56
C ASP A 122 -8.30 27.10 10.00
N ALA A 123 -7.88 25.84 10.20
CA ALA A 123 -6.62 25.34 9.66
C ALA A 123 -6.61 25.21 8.14
N LEU A 124 -7.77 25.25 7.47
CA LEU A 124 -7.84 25.21 6.00
C LEU A 124 -7.23 26.44 5.31
N TRP A 125 -7.03 27.53 6.04
CA TRP A 125 -6.44 28.77 5.52
C TRP A 125 -4.99 28.98 5.94
N GLN A 126 -4.36 27.97 6.53
CA GLN A 126 -2.96 28.05 6.98
C GLN A 126 -2.00 27.51 5.91
N ASP A 127 -0.74 27.93 5.93
CA ASP A 127 0.30 27.52 4.96
C ASP A 127 0.56 26.00 4.91
N ASN A 128 0.21 25.28 5.98
CA ASN A 128 0.35 23.84 6.10
C ASN A 128 -0.96 23.08 5.81
N ALA A 129 -1.99 23.75 5.29
CA ALA A 129 -3.21 23.13 4.82
C ALA A 129 -2.93 22.24 3.58
N PRO A 130 -3.83 21.28 3.28
CA PRO A 130 -3.80 20.58 2.01
C PRO A 130 -3.87 21.53 0.83
N MET A 131 -3.13 21.23 -0.23
CA MET A 131 -3.25 21.91 -1.51
C MET A 131 -4.44 21.32 -2.26
N ILE A 132 -5.29 22.19 -2.80
CA ILE A 132 -6.49 21.83 -3.56
C ILE A 132 -6.25 22.18 -5.01
N PHE A 133 -6.63 21.28 -5.91
CA PHE A 133 -6.47 21.46 -7.35
C PHE A 133 -7.81 21.34 -8.06
N GLN A 134 -8.01 22.19 -9.07
CA GLN A 134 -9.16 22.13 -9.96
C GLN A 134 -8.66 22.26 -11.39
N ALA A 135 -8.97 21.26 -12.22
CA ALA A 135 -8.47 21.17 -13.60
C ALA A 135 -6.93 21.34 -13.68
N GLY A 136 -6.22 20.79 -12.70
CA GLY A 136 -4.75 20.84 -12.62
C GLY A 136 -4.16 22.16 -12.12
N GLN A 137 -4.98 23.17 -11.87
CA GLN A 137 -4.54 24.42 -11.28
C GLN A 137 -4.70 24.35 -9.78
N LYS A 138 -3.66 24.75 -9.04
CA LYS A 138 -3.76 24.95 -7.59
C LYS A 138 -4.67 26.14 -7.33
N ILE A 139 -5.72 25.95 -6.54
CA ILE A 139 -6.64 27.00 -6.15
C ILE A 139 -6.57 27.22 -4.63
N SER A 140 -6.96 28.40 -4.19
CA SER A 140 -7.11 28.69 -2.76
C SER A 140 -8.32 27.98 -2.16
N THR A 141 -8.30 27.76 -0.84
CA THR A 141 -9.45 27.23 -0.10
C THR A 141 -10.70 28.09 -0.34
N THR A 142 -10.56 29.42 -0.35
CA THR A 142 -11.68 30.34 -0.61
C THR A 142 -12.29 30.13 -1.99
N GLU A 143 -11.45 29.98 -3.03
CA GLU A 143 -11.93 29.67 -4.40
C GLU A 143 -12.60 28.30 -4.46
N ALA A 144 -12.08 27.29 -3.76
CA ALA A 144 -12.68 25.96 -3.72
C ALA A 144 -14.09 25.96 -3.09
N PHE A 145 -14.33 26.80 -2.08
CA PHE A 145 -15.69 27.03 -1.56
C PHE A 145 -16.55 27.81 -2.55
N ALA A 146 -16.02 28.89 -3.13
CA ALA A 146 -16.75 29.75 -4.06
C ALA A 146 -17.20 29.02 -5.33
N SER A 147 -16.38 28.09 -5.86
CA SER A 147 -16.70 27.28 -7.03
C SER A 147 -17.62 26.10 -6.72
N GLY A 148 -17.93 25.85 -5.45
CA GLY A 148 -18.73 24.70 -5.01
C GLY A 148 -17.97 23.37 -5.01
N LEU A 149 -16.67 23.38 -5.29
CA LEU A 149 -15.81 22.19 -5.18
C LEU A 149 -15.83 21.65 -3.74
N ILE A 150 -15.78 22.55 -2.76
CA ILE A 150 -16.05 22.25 -1.35
C ILE A 150 -17.39 22.88 -0.97
N SER A 151 -18.45 22.07 -0.96
CA SER A 151 -19.72 22.48 -0.34
C SER A 151 -19.63 22.35 1.18
N GLN A 152 -20.01 23.40 1.90
CA GLN A 152 -20.06 23.39 3.37
C GLN A 152 -20.96 22.27 3.89
N GLU A 153 -22.12 22.06 3.29
CA GLU A 153 -23.06 20.98 3.65
C GLU A 153 -22.39 19.60 3.52
N LYS A 154 -21.80 19.31 2.36
CA LYS A 154 -21.15 18.02 2.10
C LYS A 154 -19.92 17.81 3.00
N LEU A 155 -19.18 18.88 3.30
CA LEU A 155 -18.05 18.82 4.23
C LEU A 155 -18.50 18.42 5.64
N TRP A 156 -19.59 19.00 6.15
CA TRP A 156 -20.17 18.64 7.45
C TRP A 156 -20.74 17.22 7.47
N GLU A 157 -21.34 16.77 6.37
CA GLU A 157 -21.76 15.37 6.21
C GLU A 157 -20.59 14.40 6.33
N CYS A 158 -19.49 14.66 5.59
CA CYS A 158 -18.27 13.85 5.67
C CYS A 158 -17.68 13.84 7.08
N LEU A 159 -17.64 15.00 7.76
CA LEU A 159 -17.17 15.12 9.13
C LEU A 159 -17.98 14.27 10.11
N ARG A 160 -19.32 14.28 10.01
CA ARG A 160 -20.20 13.44 10.84
C ARG A 160 -19.91 11.95 10.61
N GLY A 161 -19.83 11.52 9.34
CA GLY A 161 -19.53 10.13 9.01
C GLY A 161 -18.14 9.67 9.46
N LEU A 162 -17.14 10.56 9.48
CA LEU A 162 -15.81 10.25 10.02
C LEU A 162 -15.80 10.11 11.54
N ARG A 163 -16.54 10.95 12.27
CA ARG A 163 -16.65 10.87 13.73
C ARG A 163 -17.35 9.59 14.18
N GLN A 164 -18.46 9.24 13.54
CA GLN A 164 -19.17 7.98 13.80
C GLN A 164 -18.25 6.76 13.61
N ARG A 165 -17.43 6.75 12.56
CA ARG A 165 -16.43 5.68 12.32
C ARG A 165 -15.32 5.62 13.37
N GLN A 166 -14.99 6.73 14.04
CA GLN A 166 -14.02 6.71 15.14
C GLN A 166 -14.62 6.14 16.43
N GLU A 167 -15.89 6.41 16.71
CA GLU A 167 -16.58 5.91 17.91
C GLU A 167 -16.83 4.39 17.85
N VAL A 168 -17.09 3.85 16.65
CA VAL A 168 -17.31 2.41 16.44
C VAL A 168 -16.01 1.59 16.50
N LYS A 169 -14.82 2.23 16.51
CA LYS A 169 -13.58 1.51 16.82
C LYS A 169 -13.61 1.07 18.28
N THR A 170 -14.10 -0.15 18.47
CA THR A 170 -14.10 -0.93 19.72
C THR A 170 -12.75 -0.75 20.41
N PRO A 171 -12.71 -0.59 21.76
CA PRO A 171 -11.46 -0.49 22.50
C PRO A 171 -10.51 -1.55 21.98
N SER A 172 -9.35 -1.08 21.52
CA SER A 172 -8.32 -1.84 20.83
C SER A 172 -8.19 -3.24 21.40
N ARG A 173 -8.79 -4.24 20.73
CA ARG A 173 -8.29 -5.60 20.81
C ARG A 173 -6.81 -5.49 20.46
N ASN A 174 -5.95 -5.93 21.38
CA ASN A 174 -4.50 -6.04 21.19
C ASN A 174 -4.23 -6.39 19.73
N LYS A 175 -3.41 -5.57 19.05
CA LYS A 175 -3.12 -5.75 17.63
C LYS A 175 -2.59 -7.17 17.45
N VAL A 176 -3.42 -8.05 16.90
CA VAL A 176 -2.98 -9.35 16.43
C VAL A 176 -2.32 -9.08 15.09
N TRP A 177 -1.04 -9.42 15.00
CA TRP A 177 -0.26 -9.30 13.79
C TRP A 177 -0.32 -10.65 13.09
N GLU A 178 -0.72 -10.66 11.82
CA GLU A 178 -0.74 -11.87 11.00
C GLU A 178 0.47 -11.82 10.09
N VAL A 179 1.40 -12.75 10.27
CA VAL A 179 2.66 -12.82 9.52
C VAL A 179 2.62 -14.06 8.64
N GLU A 180 2.44 -13.86 7.34
CA GLU A 180 2.47 -14.96 6.36
C GLU A 180 3.93 -15.29 6.02
N VAL A 181 4.37 -16.52 6.26
CA VAL A 181 5.74 -16.98 5.97
C VAL A 181 5.71 -17.89 4.75
N ARG A 182 6.58 -17.64 3.78
CA ARG A 182 6.73 -18.49 2.59
C ARG A 182 8.06 -19.20 2.65
N GLN A 183 8.04 -20.52 2.65
CA GLN A 183 9.28 -21.28 2.54
C GLN A 183 9.76 -21.24 1.08
N PRO A 184 11.06 -20.96 0.84
CA PRO A 184 11.62 -21.06 -0.49
C PRO A 184 11.48 -22.51 -0.97
N THR A 185 10.91 -22.68 -2.16
CA THR A 185 10.88 -23.98 -2.83
C THR A 185 12.32 -24.35 -3.13
N LEU A 186 12.88 -25.32 -2.40
CA LEU A 186 14.14 -25.94 -2.76
C LEU A 186 13.94 -26.59 -4.14
N HIS A 187 14.30 -25.86 -5.20
CA HIS A 187 14.46 -26.44 -6.51
C HIS A 187 15.56 -27.48 -6.39
N GLY A 188 15.14 -28.75 -6.30
CA GLY A 188 16.02 -29.88 -6.41
C GLY A 188 16.80 -29.72 -7.71
N SER A 189 18.08 -29.36 -7.56
CA SER A 189 19.08 -29.47 -8.61
C SER A 189 19.18 -30.94 -9.01
N SER A 190 18.31 -31.38 -9.90
CA SER A 190 18.46 -32.65 -10.60
C SER A 190 19.64 -32.49 -11.55
N GLY A 191 20.83 -32.78 -11.04
CA GLY A 191 22.02 -32.94 -11.84
C GLY A 191 21.84 -34.14 -12.77
N SER A 192 21.41 -33.87 -14.01
CA SER A 192 21.46 -34.85 -15.10
C SER A 192 22.86 -34.82 -15.70
N SER A 193 23.74 -35.67 -15.17
CA SER A 193 25.00 -36.02 -15.81
C SER A 193 24.72 -37.03 -16.93
N ASN A 194 24.67 -36.58 -18.19
CA ASN A 194 24.71 -37.48 -19.34
C ASN A 194 26.10 -37.43 -19.98
N GLY A 195 26.90 -38.47 -19.70
CA GLY A 195 28.13 -38.81 -20.41
C GLY A 195 27.98 -40.14 -21.13
N THR A 196 27.89 -40.06 -22.47
CA THR A 196 28.37 -40.98 -23.53
C THR A 196 28.50 -42.49 -23.26
N HIS A 197 27.81 -43.31 -24.07
CA HIS A 197 28.43 -44.38 -24.88
C HIS A 197 27.54 -44.78 -26.08
N ALA A 198 28.16 -45.06 -27.22
CA ALA A 198 27.55 -45.47 -28.48
C ALA A 198 27.59 -47.01 -28.66
N LYS A 199 26.55 -47.60 -29.30
CA LYS A 199 26.60 -48.45 -30.52
C LYS A 199 25.33 -49.31 -30.71
N ASP A 200 24.79 -49.25 -31.93
CA ASP A 200 24.09 -50.23 -32.79
C ASP A 200 23.20 -51.35 -32.21
N ALA A 201 21.93 -51.41 -32.67
CA ALA A 201 21.38 -52.45 -33.58
C ALA A 201 19.85 -52.65 -33.43
N LEU A 202 19.19 -52.91 -34.57
CA LEU A 202 17.76 -53.22 -34.75
C LEU A 202 17.28 -54.44 -33.92
N THR A 203 16.08 -54.39 -33.35
CA THR A 203 14.91 -55.25 -33.72
C THR A 203 13.66 -54.97 -32.86
N SER A 204 12.52 -55.31 -33.45
CA SER A 204 11.11 -55.16 -33.04
C SER A 204 10.69 -55.83 -31.73
N SER A 205 9.72 -55.24 -31.01
CA SER A 205 8.34 -55.74 -30.83
C SER A 205 7.69 -55.23 -29.53
N SER A 206 6.41 -54.85 -29.67
CA SER A 206 5.33 -54.70 -28.67
C SER A 206 5.56 -55.15 -27.22
N THR A 207 5.13 -54.32 -26.26
CA THR A 207 4.08 -54.65 -25.26
C THR A 207 3.69 -53.43 -24.43
N ASP A 208 2.38 -53.32 -24.19
CA ASP A 208 1.71 -52.48 -23.19
C ASP A 208 2.38 -52.47 -21.82
N SER A 209 2.44 -51.28 -21.19
CA SER A 209 2.06 -51.07 -19.78
C SER A 209 2.13 -49.58 -19.40
N ASP A 210 0.97 -48.97 -19.13
CA ASP A 210 0.81 -48.00 -18.02
C ASP A 210 1.29 -48.66 -16.71
N PRO A 211 1.78 -47.94 -15.66
CA PRO A 211 1.22 -46.67 -15.18
C PRO A 211 2.22 -45.68 -14.54
N ALA A 212 1.89 -44.39 -14.44
CA ALA A 212 2.28 -43.57 -13.26
C ALA A 212 1.54 -42.22 -13.24
N LYS A 213 0.69 -42.07 -12.23
CA LYS A 213 0.15 -40.78 -11.79
C LYS A 213 1.31 -39.90 -11.33
N GLY A 214 1.47 -38.74 -11.96
CA GLY A 214 2.33 -37.68 -11.43
C GLY A 214 1.72 -37.11 -10.15
N GLU A 215 2.38 -37.35 -9.03
CA GLU A 215 2.11 -36.64 -7.77
C GLU A 215 2.49 -35.18 -7.96
N GLY A 216 1.48 -34.29 -8.03
CA GLY A 216 1.70 -32.86 -7.96
C GLY A 216 2.27 -32.51 -6.60
N ALA A 217 3.46 -31.92 -6.58
CA ALA A 217 4.05 -31.34 -5.38
C ALA A 217 3.08 -30.28 -4.82
N SER A 218 2.36 -30.66 -3.78
CA SER A 218 1.51 -29.76 -3.00
C SER A 218 2.41 -28.80 -2.24
N ASN A 219 2.45 -27.53 -2.67
CA ASN A 219 3.08 -26.46 -1.91
C ASN A 219 2.30 -26.26 -0.60
N SER A 220 2.82 -26.82 0.48
CA SER A 220 2.28 -26.62 1.83
C SER A 220 2.61 -25.21 2.31
N LEU A 221 1.66 -24.28 2.16
CA LEU A 221 1.74 -22.96 2.81
C LEU A 221 1.55 -23.11 4.32
N VAL A 222 2.47 -22.54 5.11
CA VAL A 222 2.35 -22.49 6.57
C VAL A 222 2.10 -21.04 6.99
N SER A 223 0.87 -20.75 7.41
CA SER A 223 0.50 -19.43 7.94
C SER A 223 0.73 -19.39 9.45
N HIS A 224 1.45 -18.38 9.93
CA HIS A 224 1.64 -18.14 11.36
C HIS A 224 0.86 -16.89 11.81
N ARG A 225 0.23 -16.95 12.98
CA ARG A 225 -0.50 -15.82 13.58
C ARG A 225 0.09 -15.53 14.95
N PHE A 226 0.41 -14.26 15.19
CA PHE A 226 1.01 -13.82 16.44
C PHE A 226 0.20 -12.70 17.07
N ALA A 227 -0.19 -12.89 18.32
CA ALA A 227 -0.53 -11.76 19.17
C ALA A 227 0.78 -11.30 19.80
N VAL A 228 1.17 -10.06 19.54
CA VAL A 228 2.35 -9.45 20.19
C VAL A 228 1.92 -8.16 20.84
N GLU A 229 2.36 -7.97 22.08
CA GLU A 229 2.01 -6.83 22.92
C GLU A 229 2.98 -5.67 22.74
N SER A 230 4.19 -5.95 22.23
CA SER A 230 5.21 -4.95 21.94
C SER A 230 5.97 -5.21 20.64
N VAL A 231 6.69 -4.18 20.16
CA VAL A 231 7.56 -4.28 18.98
C VAL A 231 8.79 -5.13 19.27
N GLU A 232 9.30 -5.14 20.51
CA GLU A 232 10.40 -6.03 20.90
C GLU A 232 9.98 -7.50 20.83
N GLU A 233 8.75 -7.82 21.25
CA GLU A 233 8.20 -9.17 21.17
C GLU A 233 8.03 -9.61 19.71
N LEU A 234 7.56 -8.72 18.83
CA LEU A 234 7.51 -8.98 17.40
C LEU A 234 8.90 -9.28 16.84
N GLY A 235 9.91 -8.48 17.20
CA GLY A 235 11.29 -8.66 16.75
C GLY A 235 11.86 -10.02 17.16
N LEU A 236 11.60 -10.46 18.40
CA LEU A 236 12.03 -11.78 18.89
C LEU A 236 11.34 -12.92 18.14
N GLN A 237 10.03 -12.82 17.89
CA GLN A 237 9.29 -13.86 17.18
C GLN A 237 9.70 -13.93 15.69
N LEU A 238 9.91 -12.79 15.02
CA LEU A 238 10.41 -12.77 13.64
C LEU A 238 11.83 -13.33 13.54
N ALA A 239 12.71 -13.04 14.51
CA ALA A 239 14.06 -13.60 14.55
C ALA A 239 14.05 -15.13 14.71
N GLN A 240 13.13 -15.67 15.53
CA GLN A 240 12.97 -17.11 15.71
C GLN A 240 12.47 -17.80 14.43
N ILE A 241 11.59 -17.16 13.66
CA ILE A 241 11.11 -17.66 12.36
C ILE A 241 12.20 -17.57 11.29
N LEU A 242 12.96 -16.46 11.25
CA LEU A 242 14.09 -16.32 10.33
C LEU A 242 15.13 -17.42 10.53
N ALA A 243 15.39 -17.80 11.79
CA ALA A 243 16.30 -18.88 12.12
C ALA A 243 15.83 -20.26 11.61
N THR A 244 14.53 -20.45 11.37
CA THR A 244 13.96 -21.73 10.89
C THR A 244 13.61 -21.75 9.41
N CYS A 245 13.31 -20.60 8.80
CA CYS A 245 12.77 -20.53 7.43
C CYS A 245 13.77 -20.05 6.37
N GLY A 246 14.96 -19.59 6.75
CA GLY A 246 16.03 -19.16 5.82
C GLY A 246 15.74 -17.82 5.13
N GLU A 247 14.53 -17.67 4.60
CA GLU A 247 13.96 -16.41 4.12
C GLU A 247 12.59 -16.17 4.75
N LEU A 248 12.30 -14.90 5.05
CA LEU A 248 11.04 -14.47 5.63
C LEU A 248 10.52 -13.30 4.81
N VAL A 249 9.33 -13.47 4.24
CA VAL A 249 8.54 -12.36 3.69
C VAL A 249 7.57 -11.94 4.79
N VAL A 250 7.52 -10.66 5.15
CA VAL A 250 6.62 -10.15 6.21
C VAL A 250 5.63 -9.18 5.59
N SER A 251 4.37 -9.58 5.41
CA SER A 251 3.30 -8.63 5.06
C SER A 251 2.75 -7.96 6.33
N LEU A 252 2.55 -6.63 6.31
CA LEU A 252 2.15 -5.82 7.48
C LEU A 252 0.71 -5.28 7.43
#